data_AF-A0A8D8A2N2-F1
#
_entry.id   AF-A0A8D8A2N2-F1
#
_cell.length_a   1.000
_cell.length_b   1.000
_cell.length_c   1.000
_cell.angle_alpha   90.00
_cell.angle_beta   90.00
_cell.angle_gamma   90.00
#
_symmetry.space_group_name_H-M   'P 1'
#
loop_
_entity.id
_entity.type
_entity.pdbx_description
1 polymer ?
#
loop_
_entity_poly.entity_id
_entity_poly.type
_entity_poly.pdbx_seq_one_letter_code
_entity_poly.pdbx_strand_id
1 'polypeptide(L)'
;MPVDINRLTDGWLELESDPGLFTLLLEDFGVKGVQVEEIYDLQKTIEGPVFGFIFLFRWIEERRARRKIVETTTEMYVKDEEAVNSIFFAHQVVPNSCATHALLSVLLNCSDIDLGTTLSRLKVHTKGMCPDNKGWAIGNTPELACAHNSHAMPQARRRMDRNSGVSTGRFTGEAFHFVSFCPINGHLFELDGLKPFPMDHGPWGEKEDWTDKFRRVMSDRLGISTGEQDIRFNLMAVVPDRRIAITHKLKMLRTNQTIVSAALEKLLKSKQLESRSQAEIRETVDKIKKEEQESTVKLSSEYSQLLEMHEKDEPAVAMSKELESLVSLNSSSDSVEIIGETEIKKENPPPSPPPAFIGAGTFSPKDLLSLLKNLESEINITEQHLCDENEKRAMFKVDDCRRTHNYDEFICTFLSMLAYQGELGDLVTQHLVTSRKPSLGGVQNSGSRGVVRNYNKKSTTNGSSPKTPSSKRRRGRTKYRKRK
;
A
#
# COMPACT_ATOMS: atom_id res chain seq x y z
N MET A 1 -6.60 -15.61 27.15
CA MET A 1 -7.50 -16.71 27.56
C MET A 1 -7.46 -17.79 26.48
N PRO A 2 -7.73 -19.07 26.76
CA PRO A 2 -7.93 -20.06 25.70
C PRO A 2 -9.09 -19.62 24.80
N VAL A 3 -8.96 -19.82 23.50
CA VAL A 3 -10.03 -19.54 22.53
C VAL A 3 -11.06 -20.65 22.65
N ASP A 4 -12.32 -20.31 22.92
CA ASP A 4 -13.41 -21.29 22.93
C ASP A 4 -13.77 -21.68 21.49
N ILE A 5 -13.20 -22.80 21.03
CA ILE A 5 -13.34 -23.34 19.67
C ILE A 5 -14.81 -23.54 19.29
N ASN A 6 -15.70 -23.73 20.28
CA ASN A 6 -17.14 -23.96 20.05
C ASN A 6 -17.92 -22.69 19.64
N ARG A 7 -17.26 -21.53 19.50
CA ARG A 7 -17.92 -20.23 19.21
C ARG A 7 -17.28 -19.39 18.11
N LEU A 8 -16.43 -19.97 17.26
CA LEU A 8 -15.70 -19.25 16.21
C LEU A 8 -16.61 -18.50 15.23
N THR A 9 -17.82 -19.01 14.93
CA THR A 9 -18.81 -18.39 14.03
C THR A 9 -19.59 -17.23 14.67
N ASP A 10 -19.71 -17.24 15.99
CA ASP A 10 -20.60 -16.36 16.76
C ASP A 10 -19.83 -15.19 17.41
N GLY A 11 -18.53 -15.07 17.11
CA GLY A 11 -17.59 -14.19 17.81
C GLY A 11 -16.89 -13.11 16.97
N TRP A 12 -17.33 -12.85 15.73
CA TRP A 12 -16.72 -11.83 14.85
C TRP A 12 -17.26 -10.43 15.16
N LEU A 13 -16.37 -9.44 15.22
CA LEU A 13 -16.63 -8.09 15.69
C LEU A 13 -16.71 -7.07 14.55
N GLU A 14 -17.41 -5.95 14.79
CA GLU A 14 -17.52 -4.85 13.83
C GLU A 14 -16.16 -4.12 13.70
N LEU A 15 -15.66 -3.98 12.46
CA LEU A 15 -14.41 -3.28 12.12
C LEU A 15 -14.67 -1.96 11.40
N GLU A 16 -13.72 -1.04 11.52
CA GLU A 16 -13.73 0.26 10.83
C GLU A 16 -13.18 0.16 9.40
N SER A 17 -13.55 1.11 8.54
CA SER A 17 -13.04 1.22 7.17
C SER A 17 -11.78 2.09 7.15
N ASP A 18 -10.62 1.45 7.34
CA ASP A 18 -9.32 2.12 7.41
C ASP A 18 -8.28 1.33 6.60
N PRO A 19 -7.55 1.95 5.64
CA PRO A 19 -6.48 1.29 4.91
C PRO A 19 -5.34 0.82 5.82
N GLY A 20 -5.11 1.48 6.96
CA GLY A 20 -4.14 1.06 7.97
C GLY A 20 -4.52 -0.27 8.61
N LEU A 21 -5.74 -0.36 9.17
CA LEU A 21 -6.36 -1.59 9.68
C LEU A 21 -6.26 -2.71 8.63
N PHE A 22 -6.73 -2.44 7.41
CA PHE A 22 -6.78 -3.45 6.36
C PHE A 22 -5.37 -3.91 5.94
N THR A 23 -4.37 -3.03 5.95
CA THR A 23 -2.96 -3.39 5.71
C THR A 23 -2.39 -4.26 6.83
N LEU A 24 -2.67 -3.95 8.11
CA LEU A 24 -2.18 -4.75 9.24
C LEU A 24 -2.90 -6.11 9.33
N LEU A 25 -4.19 -6.16 9.03
CA LEU A 25 -4.98 -7.39 8.96
C LEU A 25 -4.45 -8.36 7.89
N LEU A 26 -3.86 -7.83 6.79
CA LEU A 26 -3.14 -8.64 5.80
C LEU A 26 -1.80 -9.18 6.33
N GLU A 27 -1.03 -8.37 7.08
CA GLU A 27 0.19 -8.82 7.77
C GLU A 27 -0.15 -9.97 8.75
N ASP A 28 -1.22 -9.83 9.55
CA ASP A 28 -1.68 -10.83 10.53
C ASP A 28 -2.28 -12.11 9.88
N PHE A 29 -2.84 -12.02 8.67
CA PHE A 29 -3.19 -13.21 7.86
C PHE A 29 -1.96 -13.96 7.31
N GLY A 30 -0.77 -13.37 7.40
CA GLY A 30 0.49 -13.93 6.89
C GLY A 30 0.77 -13.62 5.41
N VAL A 31 0.01 -12.72 4.80
CA VAL A 31 0.18 -12.28 3.40
C VAL A 31 1.40 -11.36 3.29
N LYS A 32 2.22 -11.51 2.24
CA LYS A 32 3.43 -10.71 2.07
C LYS A 32 3.39 -9.84 0.81
N GLY A 33 3.98 -8.66 0.92
CA GLY A 33 4.18 -7.76 -0.23
C GLY A 33 2.91 -7.08 -0.74
N VAL A 34 1.84 -7.02 0.07
CA VAL A 34 0.57 -6.35 -0.24
C VAL A 34 0.31 -5.24 0.78
N GLN A 35 -0.31 -4.14 0.36
CA GLN A 35 -0.89 -3.11 1.23
C GLN A 35 -2.25 -2.65 0.69
N VAL A 36 -2.97 -1.87 1.49
CA VAL A 36 -4.25 -1.27 1.11
C VAL A 36 -4.12 0.25 1.10
N GLU A 37 -4.65 0.90 0.06
CA GLU A 37 -4.59 2.34 -0.14
C GLU A 37 -6.00 2.90 -0.37
N GLU A 38 -6.33 4.03 0.28
CA GLU A 38 -7.62 4.71 0.10
C GLU A 38 -7.63 5.58 -1.17
N ILE A 39 -8.74 5.55 -1.89
CA ILE A 39 -8.94 6.24 -3.18
C ILE A 39 -9.87 7.43 -2.99
N TYR A 40 -9.29 8.59 -2.68
CA TYR A 40 -10.02 9.86 -2.51
C TYR A 40 -10.55 10.46 -3.83
N ASP A 41 -9.91 10.15 -4.95
CA ASP A 41 -10.30 10.61 -6.28
C ASP A 41 -10.32 9.43 -7.26
N LEU A 42 -11.50 9.13 -7.80
CA LEU A 42 -11.73 8.06 -8.77
C LEU A 42 -11.13 8.36 -10.16
N GLN A 43 -10.89 9.63 -10.49
CA GLN A 43 -10.29 10.03 -11.77
C GLN A 43 -8.75 10.01 -11.73
N LYS A 44 -8.15 10.01 -10.54
CA LYS A 44 -6.70 9.86 -10.40
C LYS A 44 -6.27 8.47 -10.84
N THR A 45 -5.28 8.38 -11.73
CA THR A 45 -4.64 7.12 -12.08
C THR A 45 -3.87 6.56 -10.89
N ILE A 46 -3.99 5.25 -10.66
CA ILE A 46 -3.22 4.53 -9.64
C ILE A 46 -1.92 4.06 -10.30
N GLU A 47 -0.79 4.33 -9.66
CA GLU A 47 0.51 3.91 -10.16
C GLU A 47 0.75 2.42 -9.87
N GLY A 48 1.33 1.69 -10.83
CA GLY A 48 1.64 0.27 -10.69
C GLY A 48 0.41 -0.65 -10.78
N PRO A 49 0.60 -1.97 -10.59
CA PRO A 49 -0.50 -2.93 -10.67
C PRO A 49 -1.41 -2.84 -9.44
N VAL A 50 -2.70 -3.08 -9.67
CA VAL A 50 -3.74 -3.20 -8.63
C VAL A 50 -4.26 -4.63 -8.66
N PHE A 51 -4.46 -5.25 -7.49
CA PHE A 51 -4.96 -6.61 -7.35
C PHE A 51 -6.51 -6.68 -7.32
N GLY A 52 -7.13 -5.65 -6.76
CA GLY A 52 -8.58 -5.50 -6.66
C GLY A 52 -8.96 -4.22 -5.93
N PHE A 53 -10.25 -3.90 -5.92
CA PHE A 53 -10.82 -2.83 -5.12
C PHE A 53 -11.77 -3.38 -4.08
N ILE A 54 -11.89 -2.67 -2.95
CA ILE A 54 -12.88 -2.90 -1.91
C ILE A 54 -13.70 -1.62 -1.79
N PHE A 55 -15.00 -1.73 -2.02
CA PHE A 55 -15.96 -0.63 -1.95
C PHE A 55 -16.90 -0.82 -0.76
N LEU A 56 -16.89 0.15 0.15
CA LEU A 56 -17.82 0.24 1.26
C LEU A 56 -18.94 1.23 0.91
N PHE A 57 -20.19 0.84 1.15
CA PHE A 57 -21.33 1.73 1.06
C PHE A 57 -22.32 1.48 2.19
N ARG A 58 -23.11 2.50 2.53
CA ARG A 58 -24.25 2.33 3.44
C ARG A 58 -25.26 1.36 2.83
N TRP A 59 -25.47 0.22 3.48
CA TRP A 59 -26.35 -0.84 3.00
C TRP A 59 -27.82 -0.39 3.00
N ILE A 60 -28.53 -0.73 1.92
CA ILE A 60 -29.96 -0.47 1.75
C ILE A 60 -30.62 -1.80 1.40
N GLU A 61 -31.48 -2.30 2.29
CA GLU A 61 -32.30 -3.49 2.04
C GLU A 61 -32.99 -3.40 0.67
N GLU A 62 -32.75 -4.39 -0.19
CA GLU A 62 -33.10 -4.41 -1.61
C GLU A 62 -34.57 -4.06 -1.91
N ARG A 63 -35.49 -4.37 -0.98
CA ARG A 63 -36.92 -4.00 -1.04
C ARG A 63 -37.17 -2.49 -1.14
N ARG A 64 -36.17 -1.64 -0.86
CA ARG A 64 -36.21 -0.17 -1.02
C ARG A 64 -35.51 0.33 -2.28
N ALA A 65 -34.85 -0.54 -3.05
CA ALA A 65 -34.21 -0.16 -4.31
C ALA A 65 -35.23 0.18 -5.41
N ARG A 66 -34.85 1.04 -6.37
CA ARG A 66 -35.72 1.40 -7.50
C ARG A 66 -35.81 0.22 -8.47
N ARG A 67 -37.03 -0.31 -8.71
CA ARG A 67 -37.31 -1.53 -9.53
C ARG A 67 -36.46 -1.69 -10.80
N LYS A 68 -36.26 -0.61 -11.58
CA LYS A 68 -35.47 -0.64 -12.83
C LYS A 68 -34.00 -1.08 -12.65
N ILE A 69 -33.43 -0.93 -11.45
CA ILE A 69 -32.06 -1.38 -11.13
C ILE A 69 -32.02 -2.91 -10.99
N VAL A 70 -33.08 -3.52 -10.44
CA VAL A 70 -33.13 -4.95 -10.10
C VAL A 70 -33.12 -5.83 -11.36
N GLU A 71 -33.81 -5.40 -12.42
CA GLU A 71 -33.84 -6.11 -13.71
C GLU A 71 -32.44 -6.18 -14.34
N THR A 72 -31.76 -5.04 -14.56
CA THR A 72 -30.39 -5.02 -15.11
C THR A 72 -29.38 -5.77 -14.24
N THR A 73 -29.48 -5.65 -12.91
CA THR A 73 -28.61 -6.43 -11.98
C THR A 73 -28.78 -7.94 -12.17
N THR A 74 -29.99 -8.39 -12.52
CA THR A 74 -30.31 -9.83 -12.67
C THR A 74 -29.71 -10.44 -13.95
N GLU A 75 -29.45 -9.65 -14.98
CA GLU A 75 -28.80 -10.07 -16.23
C GLU A 75 -27.30 -10.30 -16.06
N MET A 76 -26.66 -9.57 -15.13
CA MET A 76 -25.21 -9.61 -14.87
C MET A 76 -24.77 -10.77 -13.95
N TYR A 77 -25.71 -11.46 -13.30
CA TYR A 77 -25.40 -12.59 -12.42
C TYR A 77 -24.92 -13.82 -13.21
N VAL A 78 -23.72 -14.31 -12.89
CA VAL A 78 -23.23 -15.62 -13.32
C VAL A 78 -23.92 -16.69 -12.50
N LYS A 79 -24.83 -17.45 -13.13
CA LYS A 79 -25.67 -18.47 -12.49
C LYS A 79 -25.24 -19.90 -12.79
N ASP A 80 -24.21 -20.07 -13.62
CA ASP A 80 -23.62 -21.37 -13.93
C ASP A 80 -22.79 -21.88 -12.76
N GLU A 81 -23.11 -23.08 -12.25
CA GLU A 81 -22.48 -23.60 -11.03
C GLU A 81 -20.99 -23.93 -11.25
N GLU A 82 -20.58 -24.41 -12.43
CA GLU A 82 -19.18 -24.72 -12.70
C GLU A 82 -18.34 -23.44 -12.73
N ALA A 83 -18.81 -22.39 -13.43
CA ALA A 83 -18.18 -21.07 -13.45
C ALA A 83 -18.07 -20.47 -12.04
N VAL A 84 -19.16 -20.43 -11.26
CA VAL A 84 -19.17 -19.89 -9.88
C VAL A 84 -18.26 -20.71 -8.95
N ASN A 85 -18.23 -22.03 -9.09
CA ASN A 85 -17.40 -22.88 -8.23
C ASN A 85 -15.91 -22.83 -8.60
N SER A 86 -15.58 -22.50 -9.86
CA SER A 86 -14.20 -22.32 -10.35
C SER A 86 -13.48 -21.12 -9.74
N ILE A 87 -14.20 -20.04 -9.44
CA ILE A 87 -13.66 -18.81 -8.82
C ILE A 87 -13.82 -18.84 -7.29
N PHE A 88 -13.08 -17.99 -6.57
CA PHE A 88 -13.32 -17.76 -5.16
C PHE A 88 -14.42 -16.71 -4.97
N PHE A 89 -15.67 -17.17 -5.02
CA PHE A 89 -16.84 -16.43 -4.55
C PHE A 89 -17.43 -17.13 -3.31
N ALA A 90 -17.65 -16.39 -2.23
CA ALA A 90 -18.08 -16.91 -0.94
C ALA A 90 -19.24 -16.07 -0.37
N HIS A 91 -20.31 -16.73 0.10
CA HIS A 91 -21.37 -16.04 0.82
C HIS A 91 -20.91 -15.68 2.23
N GLN A 92 -21.31 -14.51 2.72
CA GLN A 92 -20.98 -14.05 4.06
C GLN A 92 -21.95 -14.67 5.08
N VAL A 93 -21.69 -15.93 5.45
CA VAL A 93 -22.52 -16.66 6.42
C VAL A 93 -22.32 -16.15 7.86
N VAL A 94 -21.16 -15.57 8.17
CA VAL A 94 -20.80 -15.06 9.50
C VAL A 94 -21.06 -13.54 9.61
N PRO A 95 -21.82 -13.07 10.62
CA PRO A 95 -22.06 -11.63 10.82
C PRO A 95 -20.77 -10.87 11.10
N ASN A 96 -20.74 -9.56 10.79
CA ASN A 96 -19.60 -8.64 10.94
C ASN A 96 -18.32 -8.97 10.13
N SER A 97 -18.14 -10.20 9.65
CA SER A 97 -16.96 -10.66 8.90
C SER A 97 -16.79 -10.08 7.48
N CYS A 98 -17.54 -9.04 7.12
CA CYS A 98 -17.60 -8.44 5.77
C CYS A 98 -16.25 -7.90 5.29
N ALA A 99 -15.50 -7.20 6.15
CA ALA A 99 -14.16 -6.68 5.82
C ALA A 99 -13.20 -7.80 5.38
N THR A 100 -13.20 -8.91 6.09
CA THR A 100 -12.38 -10.09 5.77
C THR A 100 -12.89 -10.82 4.53
N HIS A 101 -14.20 -10.99 4.37
CA HIS A 101 -14.77 -11.57 3.14
C HIS A 101 -14.38 -10.75 1.90
N ALA A 102 -14.37 -9.41 2.00
CA ALA A 102 -13.95 -8.54 0.91
C ALA A 102 -12.45 -8.72 0.59
N LEU A 103 -11.56 -8.66 1.58
CA LEU A 103 -10.12 -8.90 1.40
C LEU A 103 -9.84 -10.27 0.77
N LEU A 104 -10.45 -11.34 1.29
CA LEU A 104 -10.27 -12.69 0.74
C LEU A 104 -10.83 -12.84 -0.67
N SER A 105 -11.94 -12.18 -0.99
CA SER A 105 -12.53 -12.20 -2.35
C SER A 105 -11.63 -11.53 -3.39
N VAL A 106 -10.74 -10.60 -3.00
CA VAL A 106 -9.66 -10.13 -3.87
C VAL A 106 -8.52 -11.16 -3.91
N LEU A 107 -7.85 -11.36 -2.77
CA LEU A 107 -6.60 -12.13 -2.67
C LEU A 107 -6.70 -13.54 -3.26
N LEU A 108 -7.81 -14.23 -3.00
CA LEU A 108 -7.97 -15.63 -3.38
C LEU A 108 -8.33 -15.81 -4.85
N ASN A 109 -8.72 -14.75 -5.57
CA ASN A 109 -8.84 -14.76 -7.04
C ASN A 109 -7.53 -14.33 -7.74
N CYS A 110 -6.64 -13.62 -7.07
CA CYS A 110 -5.31 -13.28 -7.63
C CYS A 110 -4.39 -14.52 -7.75
N SER A 111 -3.48 -14.50 -8.73
CA SER A 111 -2.38 -15.46 -8.89
C SER A 111 -1.07 -14.99 -8.25
N ASP A 112 -0.77 -13.69 -8.36
CA ASP A 112 0.59 -13.16 -8.22
C ASP A 112 0.88 -12.59 -6.82
N ILE A 113 0.46 -13.32 -5.77
CA ILE A 113 0.56 -12.88 -4.36
C ILE A 113 1.11 -14.04 -3.50
N ASP A 114 2.07 -13.75 -2.61
CA ASP A 114 2.42 -14.63 -1.50
C ASP A 114 1.33 -14.57 -0.42
N LEU A 115 0.35 -15.47 -0.57
CA LEU A 115 -0.80 -15.62 0.32
C LEU A 115 -0.43 -16.11 1.73
N GLY A 116 0.82 -16.50 2.00
CA GLY A 116 1.19 -17.15 3.26
C GLY A 116 0.54 -18.51 3.46
N THR A 117 0.76 -19.11 4.63
CA THR A 117 0.33 -20.49 4.93
C THR A 117 -1.19 -20.61 5.09
N THR A 118 -1.80 -19.74 5.89
CA THR A 118 -3.23 -19.77 6.24
C THR A 118 -4.12 -19.64 5.00
N LEU A 119 -3.89 -18.63 4.17
CA LEU A 119 -4.73 -18.37 2.99
C LEU A 119 -4.45 -19.36 1.85
N SER A 120 -3.21 -19.82 1.67
CA SER A 120 -2.92 -20.90 0.71
C SER A 120 -3.65 -22.19 1.08
N ARG A 121 -3.64 -22.56 2.37
CA ARG A 121 -4.38 -23.71 2.91
C ARG A 121 -5.89 -23.56 2.67
N LEU A 122 -6.45 -22.38 2.93
CA LEU A 122 -7.87 -22.09 2.67
C LEU A 122 -8.22 -22.17 1.17
N LYS A 123 -7.41 -21.56 0.28
CA LYS A 123 -7.61 -21.56 -1.18
C LYS A 123 -7.59 -22.98 -1.77
N VAL A 124 -6.71 -23.85 -1.29
CA VAL A 124 -6.66 -25.26 -1.70
C VAL A 124 -7.85 -26.04 -1.14
N HIS A 125 -8.17 -25.87 0.15
CA HIS A 125 -9.28 -26.57 0.81
C HIS A 125 -10.65 -26.27 0.20
N THR A 126 -10.86 -25.02 -0.24
CA THR A 126 -12.16 -24.52 -0.74
C THR A 126 -12.34 -24.62 -2.26
N LYS A 127 -11.37 -25.17 -2.98
CA LYS A 127 -11.43 -25.31 -4.44
C LYS A 127 -12.62 -26.19 -4.85
N GLY A 128 -13.49 -25.66 -5.72
CA GLY A 128 -14.70 -26.37 -6.19
C GLY A 128 -15.85 -26.45 -5.20
N MET A 129 -15.74 -25.86 -3.99
CA MET A 129 -16.87 -25.74 -3.07
C MET A 129 -17.90 -24.70 -3.55
N CYS A 130 -19.17 -24.89 -3.18
CA CYS A 130 -20.21 -23.87 -3.36
C CYS A 130 -19.97 -22.63 -2.47
N PRO A 131 -20.56 -21.46 -2.79
CA PRO A 131 -20.31 -20.21 -2.06
C PRO A 131 -20.65 -20.26 -0.56
N ASP A 132 -21.67 -21.02 -0.15
CA ASP A 132 -22.02 -21.21 1.27
C ASP A 132 -20.92 -21.98 2.02
N ASN A 133 -20.40 -23.05 1.43
CA ASN A 133 -19.33 -23.85 2.02
C ASN A 133 -18.00 -23.06 2.04
N LYS A 134 -17.74 -22.23 1.03
CA LYS A 134 -16.62 -21.26 1.04
C LYS A 134 -16.77 -20.26 2.21
N GLY A 135 -17.97 -19.75 2.45
CA GLY A 135 -18.30 -18.88 3.60
C GLY A 135 -18.10 -19.55 4.96
N TRP A 136 -18.62 -20.77 5.13
CA TRP A 136 -18.39 -21.56 6.34
C TRP A 136 -16.92 -21.89 6.57
N ALA A 137 -16.13 -22.13 5.52
CA ALA A 137 -14.69 -22.37 5.65
C ALA A 137 -13.93 -21.13 6.15
N ILE A 138 -14.31 -19.91 5.70
CA ILE A 138 -13.79 -18.65 6.25
C ILE A 138 -14.15 -18.54 7.74
N GLY A 139 -15.44 -18.69 8.08
CA GLY A 139 -15.95 -18.55 9.44
C GLY A 139 -15.35 -19.53 10.46
N ASN A 140 -15.00 -20.73 10.02
CA ASN A 140 -14.40 -21.78 10.85
C ASN A 140 -12.85 -21.80 10.82
N THR A 141 -12.18 -20.82 10.17
CA THR A 141 -10.71 -20.71 10.23
C THR A 141 -10.31 -19.83 11.43
N PRO A 142 -9.81 -20.41 12.54
CA PRO A 142 -9.60 -19.68 13.79
C PRO A 142 -8.51 -18.60 13.69
N GLU A 143 -7.51 -18.78 12.83
CA GLU A 143 -6.47 -17.76 12.60
C GLU A 143 -7.08 -16.46 12.05
N LEU A 144 -8.05 -16.57 11.12
CA LEU A 144 -8.72 -15.41 10.54
C LEU A 144 -9.67 -14.74 11.54
N ALA A 145 -10.42 -15.52 12.32
CA ALA A 145 -11.27 -14.99 13.38
C ALA A 145 -10.46 -14.30 14.48
N CYS A 146 -9.24 -14.77 14.77
CA CYS A 146 -8.34 -14.16 15.74
C CYS A 146 -7.78 -12.81 15.24
N ALA A 147 -7.22 -12.79 14.02
CA ALA A 147 -6.66 -11.59 13.38
C ALA A 147 -7.73 -10.53 13.06
N HIS A 148 -8.93 -10.94 12.63
CA HIS A 148 -10.05 -10.01 12.46
C HIS A 148 -10.42 -9.34 13.79
N ASN A 149 -10.47 -10.11 14.88
CA ASN A 149 -10.89 -9.58 16.17
C ASN A 149 -9.80 -8.81 16.94
N SER A 150 -8.51 -8.95 16.63
CA SER A 150 -7.44 -8.17 17.29
C SER A 150 -7.62 -6.68 17.03
N HIS A 151 -7.90 -6.29 15.79
CA HIS A 151 -8.10 -4.90 15.35
C HIS A 151 -9.45 -4.27 15.75
N ALA A 152 -10.34 -5.02 16.40
CA ALA A 152 -11.69 -4.56 16.74
C ALA A 152 -11.73 -3.70 18.02
N MET A 153 -12.34 -2.52 17.93
CA MET A 153 -12.55 -1.60 19.06
C MET A 153 -13.19 -2.28 20.29
N PRO A 154 -12.80 -1.90 21.53
CA PRO A 154 -13.46 -2.36 22.76
C PRO A 154 -14.98 -2.10 22.79
N GLN A 155 -15.46 -1.09 22.08
CA GLN A 155 -16.86 -0.75 21.91
C GLN A 155 -17.62 -1.82 21.11
N ALA A 156 -17.01 -2.44 20.09
CA ALA A 156 -17.63 -3.53 19.31
C ALA A 156 -17.88 -4.76 20.18
N ARG A 157 -16.90 -5.13 21.03
CA ARG A 157 -17.03 -6.19 22.04
C ARG A 157 -18.22 -5.93 22.97
N ARG A 158 -18.28 -4.72 23.54
CA ARG A 158 -19.39 -4.27 24.42
C ARG A 158 -20.76 -4.18 23.72
N ARG A 159 -20.82 -4.00 22.39
CA ARG A 159 -22.07 -4.10 21.60
C ARG A 159 -22.54 -5.55 21.49
N MET A 160 -21.62 -6.47 21.21
CA MET A 160 -21.93 -7.89 21.00
C MET A 160 -22.59 -8.52 22.23
N ASP A 161 -22.02 -8.29 23.42
CA ASP A 161 -22.58 -8.79 24.70
C ASP A 161 -24.02 -8.34 24.94
N ARG A 162 -24.34 -7.09 24.62
CA ARG A 162 -25.67 -6.49 24.84
C ARG A 162 -26.73 -7.00 23.87
N ASN A 163 -26.35 -7.43 22.67
CA ASN A 163 -27.30 -7.93 21.67
C ASN A 163 -27.79 -9.36 21.95
N SER A 164 -27.31 -10.01 23.02
CA SER A 164 -27.87 -11.27 23.52
C SER A 164 -29.26 -11.11 24.16
N GLY A 165 -29.68 -9.89 24.51
CA GLY A 165 -31.04 -9.55 24.93
C GLY A 165 -31.94 -9.13 23.76
N VAL A 166 -33.16 -9.67 23.69
CA VAL A 166 -34.15 -9.38 22.61
C VAL A 166 -34.54 -7.90 22.59
N SER A 167 -33.98 -7.13 21.64
CA SER A 167 -34.36 -5.74 21.42
C SER A 167 -35.68 -5.65 20.66
N THR A 168 -36.75 -5.22 21.34
CA THR A 168 -38.04 -4.89 20.73
C THR A 168 -38.10 -3.47 20.16
N GLY A 169 -36.98 -2.74 20.15
CA GLY A 169 -36.84 -1.44 19.49
C GLY A 169 -36.44 -1.60 18.03
N ARG A 170 -37.05 -0.80 17.13
CA ARG A 170 -36.58 -0.72 15.74
C ARG A 170 -35.19 -0.09 15.73
N PHE A 171 -34.15 -0.89 15.58
CA PHE A 171 -32.79 -0.41 15.40
C PHE A 171 -32.69 0.32 14.05
N THR A 172 -32.50 1.64 14.10
CA THR A 172 -32.31 2.50 12.91
C THR A 172 -30.83 2.80 12.66
N GLY A 173 -29.93 1.91 13.11
CA GLY A 173 -28.50 2.05 12.83
C GLY A 173 -28.25 1.88 11.33
N GLU A 174 -27.42 2.75 10.77
CA GLU A 174 -27.00 2.65 9.38
C GLU A 174 -25.98 1.52 9.27
N ALA A 175 -26.40 0.37 8.72
CA ALA A 175 -25.49 -0.71 8.38
C ALA A 175 -24.64 -0.30 7.17
N PHE A 176 -23.39 -0.71 7.16
CA PHE A 176 -22.46 -0.55 6.04
C PHE A 176 -22.01 -1.92 5.53
N HIS A 177 -21.76 -2.04 4.23
CA HIS A 177 -21.41 -3.29 3.58
C HIS A 177 -20.23 -3.16 2.61
N PHE A 178 -19.31 -4.11 2.66
CA PHE A 178 -18.12 -4.19 1.81
C PHE A 178 -18.36 -5.14 0.63
N VAL A 179 -17.98 -4.70 -0.56
CA VAL A 179 -18.05 -5.48 -1.80
C VAL A 179 -16.73 -5.35 -2.55
N SER A 180 -16.25 -6.45 -3.12
CA SER A 180 -14.96 -6.50 -3.82
C SER A 180 -15.12 -6.47 -5.33
N PHE A 181 -14.17 -5.85 -6.01
CA PHE A 181 -14.04 -5.86 -7.46
C PHE A 181 -12.66 -6.40 -7.84
N CYS A 182 -12.59 -7.34 -8.78
CA CYS A 182 -11.32 -7.93 -9.21
C CYS A 182 -11.35 -8.36 -10.69
N PRO A 183 -10.19 -8.34 -11.38
CA PRO A 183 -10.05 -8.92 -12.70
C PRO A 183 -9.95 -10.44 -12.61
N ILE A 184 -10.82 -11.16 -13.35
CA ILE A 184 -10.75 -12.61 -13.48
C ILE A 184 -10.89 -12.96 -14.97
N ASN A 185 -9.93 -13.70 -15.54
CA ASN A 185 -9.96 -14.20 -16.93
C ASN A 185 -10.28 -13.13 -18.01
N GLY A 186 -9.83 -11.88 -17.82
CA GLY A 186 -10.10 -10.76 -18.74
C GLY A 186 -11.43 -10.03 -18.53
N HIS A 187 -12.19 -10.40 -17.50
CA HIS A 187 -13.50 -9.83 -17.13
C HIS A 187 -13.44 -9.15 -15.76
N LEU A 188 -14.23 -8.09 -15.55
CA LEU A 188 -14.36 -7.42 -14.26
C LEU A 188 -15.49 -8.03 -13.44
N PHE A 189 -15.16 -8.69 -12.33
CA PHE A 189 -16.15 -9.26 -11.42
C PHE A 189 -16.43 -8.36 -10.22
N GLU A 190 -17.70 -8.28 -9.82
CA GLU A 190 -18.13 -7.77 -8.51
C GLU A 190 -18.57 -8.95 -7.62
N LEU A 191 -17.92 -9.07 -6.47
CA LEU A 191 -18.07 -10.14 -5.50
C LEU A 191 -18.66 -9.56 -4.20
N ASP A 192 -19.96 -9.78 -4.02
CA ASP A 192 -20.75 -9.34 -2.87
C ASP A 192 -21.23 -10.57 -2.10
N GLY A 193 -20.72 -10.79 -0.88
CA GLY A 193 -21.07 -11.96 -0.06
C GLY A 193 -22.53 -12.00 0.43
N LEU A 194 -23.32 -10.95 0.21
CA LEU A 194 -24.76 -10.92 0.52
C LEU A 194 -25.64 -11.09 -0.74
N LYS A 195 -25.05 -11.16 -1.94
CA LYS A 195 -25.77 -11.52 -3.17
C LYS A 195 -25.71 -13.04 -3.41
N PRO A 196 -26.72 -13.64 -4.07
CA PRO A 196 -26.77 -15.08 -4.32
C PRO A 196 -25.81 -15.57 -5.43
N PHE A 197 -25.25 -14.65 -6.22
CA PHE A 197 -24.38 -14.93 -7.36
C PHE A 197 -23.35 -13.80 -7.51
N PRO A 198 -22.14 -14.09 -8.02
CA PRO A 198 -21.20 -13.06 -8.44
C PRO A 198 -21.70 -12.37 -9.70
N MET A 199 -21.34 -11.10 -9.90
CA MET A 199 -21.74 -10.32 -11.07
C MET A 199 -20.56 -10.10 -12.00
N ASP A 200 -20.74 -10.42 -13.28
CA ASP A 200 -19.79 -10.12 -14.34
C ASP A 200 -20.17 -8.78 -14.99
N HIS A 201 -19.27 -7.79 -14.91
CA HIS A 201 -19.41 -6.51 -15.61
C HIS A 201 -18.91 -6.58 -17.06
N GLY A 202 -18.44 -7.75 -17.50
CA GLY A 202 -17.90 -8.05 -18.82
C GLY A 202 -16.45 -7.61 -19.00
N PRO A 203 -15.85 -7.91 -20.17
CA PRO A 203 -14.45 -7.60 -20.45
C PRO A 203 -14.17 -6.10 -20.57
N TRP A 204 -12.90 -5.74 -20.44
CA TRP A 204 -12.35 -4.44 -20.84
C TRP A 204 -11.80 -4.50 -22.28
N GLY A 205 -11.48 -3.34 -22.87
CA GLY A 205 -10.95 -3.28 -24.24
C GLY A 205 -9.51 -3.79 -24.37
N GLU A 206 -9.12 -4.28 -25.55
CA GLU A 206 -7.77 -4.82 -25.84
C GLU A 206 -6.59 -3.85 -25.57
N LYS A 207 -6.88 -2.55 -25.45
CA LYS A 207 -5.92 -1.46 -25.19
C LYS A 207 -6.30 -0.63 -23.97
N GLU A 208 -7.18 -1.16 -23.14
CA GLU A 208 -7.68 -0.59 -21.90
C GLU A 208 -7.09 -1.37 -20.72
N ASP A 209 -6.83 -0.71 -19.59
CA ASP A 209 -6.55 -1.43 -18.35
C ASP A 209 -7.86 -1.76 -17.61
N TRP A 210 -7.87 -2.85 -16.85
CA TRP A 210 -9.05 -3.25 -16.09
C TRP A 210 -9.48 -2.17 -15.07
N THR A 211 -8.56 -1.32 -14.61
CA THR A 211 -8.89 -0.19 -13.73
C THR A 211 -9.71 0.91 -14.41
N ASP A 212 -9.64 1.09 -15.74
CA ASP A 212 -10.52 2.01 -16.48
C ASP A 212 -11.95 1.47 -16.58
N LYS A 213 -12.09 0.17 -16.86
CA LYS A 213 -13.37 -0.53 -16.82
C LYS A 213 -14.02 -0.41 -15.45
N PHE A 214 -13.23 -0.53 -14.37
CA PHE A 214 -13.67 -0.29 -13.00
C PHE A 214 -14.06 1.18 -12.75
N ARG A 215 -13.23 2.15 -13.17
CA ARG A 215 -13.55 3.60 -13.08
C ARG A 215 -14.91 3.92 -13.71
N ARG A 216 -15.22 3.34 -14.87
CA ARG A 216 -16.52 3.50 -15.56
C ARG A 216 -17.67 2.94 -14.73
N VAL A 217 -17.60 1.67 -14.33
CA VAL A 217 -18.62 0.99 -13.49
C VAL A 217 -18.90 1.77 -12.19
N MET A 218 -17.85 2.26 -11.52
CA MET A 218 -18.01 3.03 -10.29
C MET A 218 -18.55 4.44 -10.52
N SER A 219 -18.20 5.11 -11.61
CA SER A 219 -18.74 6.43 -11.95
C SER A 219 -20.26 6.39 -12.19
N ASP A 220 -20.73 5.34 -12.86
CA ASP A 220 -22.16 5.09 -13.07
C ASP A 220 -22.86 4.70 -11.76
N ARG A 221 -22.27 3.80 -10.96
CA ARG A 221 -22.83 3.35 -9.66
C ARG A 221 -22.94 4.48 -8.63
N LEU A 222 -21.95 5.38 -8.59
CA LEU A 222 -21.94 6.53 -7.68
C LEU A 222 -22.81 7.70 -8.18
N GLY A 223 -23.40 7.60 -9.37
CA GLY A 223 -24.25 8.66 -9.91
C GLY A 223 -23.52 9.98 -10.17
N ILE A 224 -22.20 9.95 -10.40
CA ILE A 224 -21.38 11.14 -10.68
C ILE A 224 -21.90 11.87 -11.94
N SER A 225 -22.43 11.10 -12.89
CA SER A 225 -23.15 11.57 -14.09
C SER A 225 -24.54 12.18 -13.82
N THR A 226 -25.04 12.15 -12.57
CA THR A 226 -26.41 12.55 -12.19
C THR A 226 -26.48 13.62 -11.08
N GLY A 227 -25.39 13.89 -10.37
CA GLY A 227 -25.25 15.07 -9.48
C GLY A 227 -25.75 14.92 -8.03
N GLU A 228 -26.28 13.76 -7.62
CA GLU A 228 -26.56 13.47 -6.21
C GLU A 228 -25.30 12.87 -5.54
N GLN A 229 -24.72 13.55 -4.53
CA GLN A 229 -23.55 13.06 -3.79
C GLN A 229 -23.94 12.64 -2.36
N ASP A 230 -24.13 11.33 -2.12
CA ASP A 230 -24.11 10.75 -0.77
C ASP A 230 -22.65 10.45 -0.40
N ILE A 231 -22.10 11.18 0.57
CA ILE A 231 -20.68 11.10 0.97
C ILE A 231 -20.33 9.85 1.81
N ARG A 232 -21.30 8.96 2.06
CA ARG A 232 -21.16 7.79 2.97
C ARG A 232 -20.75 6.53 2.21
N PHE A 233 -19.64 6.62 1.51
CA PHE A 233 -18.91 5.51 0.93
C PHE A 233 -17.41 5.63 1.21
N ASN A 234 -16.70 4.53 1.09
CA ASN A 234 -15.24 4.49 1.13
C ASN A 234 -14.76 3.53 0.03
N LEU A 235 -13.63 3.84 -0.59
CA LEU A 235 -13.06 3.05 -1.68
C LEU A 235 -11.58 2.82 -1.39
N MET A 236 -11.17 1.55 -1.39
CA MET A 236 -9.79 1.13 -1.20
C MET A 236 -9.31 0.28 -2.37
N ALA A 237 -8.04 0.39 -2.70
CA ALA A 237 -7.33 -0.47 -3.64
C ALA A 237 -6.39 -1.41 -2.87
N VAL A 238 -6.38 -2.69 -3.25
CA VAL A 238 -5.40 -3.68 -2.78
C VAL A 238 -4.25 -3.69 -3.78
N VAL A 239 -3.04 -3.34 -3.34
CA VAL A 239 -1.87 -3.06 -4.19
C VAL A 239 -0.60 -3.69 -3.62
N PRO A 240 0.51 -3.82 -4.38
CA PRO A 240 1.78 -4.24 -3.81
C PRO A 240 2.32 -3.25 -2.76
N ASP A 241 3.10 -3.75 -1.81
CA ASP A 241 3.79 -2.92 -0.81
C ASP A 241 4.75 -1.93 -1.51
N ARG A 242 4.42 -0.64 -1.43
CA ARG A 242 5.15 0.44 -2.13
C ARG A 242 6.62 0.46 -1.77
N ARG A 243 6.96 0.13 -0.52
CA ARG A 243 8.32 0.18 0.01
C ARG A 243 9.23 -0.82 -0.69
N ILE A 244 8.70 -1.96 -1.15
CA ILE A 244 9.46 -2.96 -1.92
C ILE A 244 9.86 -2.38 -3.28
N ALA A 245 8.90 -1.78 -4.01
CA ALA A 245 9.16 -1.17 -5.32
C ALA A 245 10.10 0.03 -5.22
N ILE A 246 9.90 0.90 -4.22
CA ILE A 246 10.74 2.08 -3.96
C ILE A 246 12.17 1.65 -3.58
N THR A 247 12.32 0.66 -2.67
CA THR A 247 13.64 0.12 -2.29
C THR A 247 14.36 -0.52 -3.49
N HIS A 248 13.63 -1.19 -4.38
CA HIS A 248 14.21 -1.72 -5.61
C HIS A 248 14.66 -0.62 -6.58
N LYS A 249 13.84 0.43 -6.80
CA LYS A 249 14.24 1.61 -7.61
C LYS A 249 15.50 2.26 -7.03
N LEU A 250 15.53 2.49 -5.72
CA LEU A 250 16.65 3.08 -4.98
C LEU A 250 17.94 2.24 -5.15
N LYS A 251 17.86 0.91 -5.02
CA LYS A 251 18.99 0.01 -5.28
C LYS A 251 19.53 0.13 -6.71
N MET A 252 18.63 0.17 -7.70
CA MET A 252 19.02 0.35 -9.11
C MET A 252 19.66 1.72 -9.36
N LEU A 253 19.11 2.80 -8.79
CA LEU A 253 19.67 4.15 -8.92
C LEU A 253 21.07 4.26 -8.30
N ARG A 254 21.29 3.75 -7.07
CA ARG A 254 22.62 3.73 -6.44
C ARG A 254 23.62 2.85 -7.22
N THR A 255 23.16 1.77 -7.84
CA THR A 255 24.00 0.94 -8.73
C THR A 255 24.41 1.72 -9.98
N ASN A 256 23.46 2.42 -10.62
CA ASN A 256 23.73 3.27 -11.78
C ASN A 256 24.68 4.43 -11.42
N GLN A 257 24.48 5.09 -10.28
CA GLN A 257 25.38 6.14 -9.78
C GLN A 257 26.81 5.60 -9.62
N THR A 258 26.98 4.41 -9.03
CA THR A 258 28.28 3.76 -8.87
C THR A 258 28.96 3.51 -10.21
N ILE A 259 28.22 3.01 -11.21
CA ILE A 259 28.74 2.75 -12.57
C ILE A 259 29.16 4.06 -13.27
N VAL A 260 28.33 5.11 -13.19
CA VAL A 260 28.63 6.40 -13.84
C VAL A 260 29.80 7.11 -13.15
N SER A 261 29.91 7.05 -11.82
CA SER A 261 31.06 7.59 -11.08
C SER A 261 32.36 6.88 -11.45
N ALA A 262 32.35 5.53 -11.50
CA ALA A 262 33.53 4.76 -11.90
C ALA A 262 33.93 5.05 -13.37
N ALA A 263 32.95 5.24 -14.27
CA ALA A 263 33.21 5.63 -15.66
C ALA A 263 33.83 7.04 -15.76
N LEU A 264 33.29 8.01 -15.01
CA LEU A 264 33.82 9.38 -14.94
C LEU A 264 35.24 9.40 -14.36
N GLU A 265 35.50 8.70 -13.26
CA GLU A 265 36.84 8.55 -12.69
C GLU A 265 37.83 7.97 -13.70
N LYS A 266 37.44 6.91 -14.42
CA LYS A 266 38.30 6.29 -15.44
C LYS A 266 38.64 7.25 -16.57
N LEU A 267 37.67 8.05 -17.02
CA LEU A 267 37.84 9.07 -18.07
C LEU A 267 38.73 10.24 -17.59
N LEU A 268 38.57 10.68 -16.34
CA LEU A 268 39.43 11.71 -15.75
C LEU A 268 40.88 11.20 -15.57
N LYS A 269 41.06 9.96 -15.11
CA LYS A 269 42.37 9.31 -14.97
C LYS A 269 43.04 9.10 -16.33
N SER A 270 42.32 8.70 -17.38
CA SER A 270 42.90 8.56 -18.72
C SER A 270 43.37 9.90 -19.28
N LYS A 271 42.56 10.97 -19.14
CA LYS A 271 42.96 12.32 -19.54
C LYS A 271 44.14 12.88 -18.75
N GLN A 272 44.26 12.53 -17.47
CA GLN A 272 45.46 12.87 -16.69
C GLN A 272 46.71 12.18 -17.24
N LEU A 273 46.66 10.87 -17.52
CA LEU A 273 47.78 10.16 -18.16
C LEU A 273 48.11 10.70 -19.56
N GLU A 274 47.10 11.00 -20.39
CA GLU A 274 47.29 11.63 -21.71
C GLU A 274 48.01 12.97 -21.58
N SER A 275 47.53 13.86 -20.69
CA SER A 275 48.13 15.19 -20.49
C SER A 275 49.56 15.12 -19.95
N ARG A 276 49.85 14.15 -19.06
CA ARG A 276 51.18 13.90 -18.52
C ARG A 276 52.12 13.35 -19.59
N SER A 277 51.67 12.36 -20.37
CA SER A 277 52.45 11.79 -21.48
C SER A 277 52.76 12.86 -22.54
N GLN A 278 51.82 13.74 -22.85
CA GLN A 278 52.05 14.87 -23.77
C GLN A 278 53.03 15.91 -23.19
N ALA A 279 53.00 16.15 -21.88
CA ALA A 279 53.98 17.02 -21.23
C ALA A 279 55.40 16.41 -21.24
N GLU A 280 55.53 15.12 -20.89
CA GLU A 280 56.79 14.39 -20.90
C GLU A 280 57.37 14.29 -22.33
N ILE A 281 56.55 13.97 -23.34
CA ILE A 281 56.94 14.00 -24.76
C ILE A 281 57.43 15.40 -25.18
N ARG A 282 56.69 16.45 -24.81
CA ARG A 282 57.06 17.84 -25.14
C ARG A 282 58.38 18.24 -24.48
N GLU A 283 58.63 17.82 -23.25
CA GLU A 283 59.89 18.07 -22.55
C GLU A 283 61.06 17.35 -23.23
N THR A 284 60.89 16.11 -23.72
CA THR A 284 61.91 15.46 -24.57
C THR A 284 62.12 16.17 -25.91
N VAL A 285 61.05 16.61 -26.58
CA VAL A 285 61.15 17.33 -27.87
C VAL A 285 61.86 18.68 -27.71
N ASP A 286 61.60 19.40 -26.62
CA ASP A 286 62.25 20.69 -26.35
C ASP A 286 63.67 20.52 -25.75
N LYS A 287 64.05 19.32 -25.27
CA LYS A 287 65.47 18.94 -25.01
C LYS A 287 66.20 18.63 -26.32
N ILE A 288 65.64 17.79 -27.19
CA ILE A 288 66.21 17.45 -28.50
C ILE A 288 66.49 18.72 -29.32
N LYS A 289 65.54 19.67 -29.37
CA LYS A 289 65.75 20.96 -30.06
C LYS A 289 66.87 21.82 -29.47
N LYS A 290 67.15 21.71 -28.16
CA LYS A 290 68.30 22.40 -27.55
C LYS A 290 69.61 21.74 -27.94
N GLU A 291 69.65 20.41 -28.01
CA GLU A 291 70.80 19.65 -28.49
C GLU A 291 71.06 19.88 -29.99
N GLU A 292 70.00 20.02 -30.80
CA GLU A 292 70.08 20.48 -32.21
C GLU A 292 70.58 21.93 -32.34
N GLN A 293 70.21 22.84 -31.43
CA GLN A 293 70.72 24.21 -31.41
C GLN A 293 72.17 24.31 -30.92
N GLU A 294 72.58 23.56 -29.89
CA GLU A 294 73.99 23.53 -29.48
C GLU A 294 74.89 22.87 -30.53
N SER A 295 74.43 21.81 -31.20
CA SER A 295 75.20 21.16 -32.26
C SER A 295 75.32 22.02 -33.52
N THR A 296 74.25 22.73 -33.95
CA THR A 296 74.35 23.65 -35.09
C THR A 296 75.23 24.88 -34.81
N VAL A 297 75.24 25.40 -33.57
CA VAL A 297 76.17 26.46 -33.17
C VAL A 297 77.63 25.97 -33.14
N LYS A 298 77.89 24.74 -32.66
CA LYS A 298 79.24 24.13 -32.69
C LYS A 298 79.72 23.87 -34.12
N LEU A 299 78.87 23.32 -34.99
CA LEU A 299 79.15 23.13 -36.43
C LEU A 299 79.54 24.44 -37.12
N SER A 300 78.87 25.56 -36.80
CA SER A 300 79.24 26.89 -37.33
C SER A 300 80.62 27.37 -36.85
N SER A 301 81.05 26.98 -35.65
CA SER A 301 82.36 27.34 -35.11
C SER A 301 83.48 26.48 -35.70
N GLU A 302 83.28 25.17 -35.79
CA GLU A 302 84.31 24.22 -36.27
C GLU A 302 84.56 24.34 -37.78
N TYR A 303 83.53 24.64 -38.58
CA TYR A 303 83.71 24.89 -40.03
C TYR A 303 84.60 26.11 -40.34
N SER A 304 84.79 27.02 -39.38
CA SER A 304 85.70 28.16 -39.53
C SER A 304 87.16 27.82 -39.18
N GLN A 305 87.43 26.61 -38.66
CA GLN A 305 88.71 26.26 -38.03
C GLN A 305 89.34 24.95 -38.54
N LEU A 306 88.65 24.19 -39.40
CA LEU A 306 89.11 22.91 -39.99
C LEU A 306 89.53 23.00 -41.48
N LEU A 307 89.87 24.19 -41.97
CA LEU A 307 90.34 24.38 -43.35
C LEU A 307 91.87 24.24 -43.54
N GLU A 308 92.61 23.84 -42.50
CA GLU A 308 94.06 23.61 -42.54
C GLU A 308 94.46 22.16 -42.15
N MET A 309 94.88 21.40 -43.17
CA MET A 309 95.91 20.33 -43.13
C MET A 309 95.63 18.94 -42.49
N HIS A 310 95.00 18.07 -43.29
CA HIS A 310 95.49 16.73 -43.73
C HIS A 310 96.00 15.62 -42.74
N GLU A 311 95.38 14.42 -42.84
CA GLU A 311 95.96 13.04 -42.73
C GLU A 311 96.74 12.62 -41.45
N LYS A 312 96.60 11.41 -40.87
CA LYS A 312 96.23 10.08 -41.44
C LYS A 312 95.87 9.02 -40.36
N ASP A 313 95.10 8.02 -40.78
CA ASP A 313 94.98 6.61 -40.32
C ASP A 313 94.63 6.21 -38.85
N GLU A 314 93.74 5.20 -38.78
CA GLU A 314 93.19 4.46 -37.61
C GLU A 314 93.89 3.06 -37.46
N PRO A 315 93.50 2.11 -36.57
CA PRO A 315 92.54 2.15 -35.45
C PRO A 315 93.01 1.50 -34.11
N ALA A 316 92.15 1.57 -33.10
CA ALA A 316 92.02 0.60 -31.98
C ALA A 316 90.50 0.19 -31.89
N VAL A 317 89.99 -0.75 -31.09
CA VAL A 317 90.00 -0.93 -29.61
C VAL A 317 89.35 -2.30 -29.29
N ALA A 318 89.49 -2.86 -28.07
CA ALA A 318 88.57 -3.89 -27.56
C ALA A 318 88.26 -3.83 -26.03
N MET A 319 86.96 -4.03 -25.70
CA MET A 319 86.42 -4.83 -24.56
C MET A 319 86.12 -4.25 -23.14
N SER A 320 84.98 -4.72 -22.58
CA SER A 320 84.52 -4.84 -21.14
C SER A 320 84.14 -3.56 -20.33
N LYS A 321 83.09 -3.49 -19.45
CA LYS A 321 82.36 -4.39 -18.49
C LYS A 321 83.05 -4.62 -17.12
N GLU A 322 82.38 -4.81 -15.97
CA GLU A 322 80.92 -4.93 -15.64
C GLU A 322 80.42 -3.71 -14.79
N LEU A 323 79.70 -3.65 -13.64
CA LEU A 323 79.02 -4.50 -12.60
C LEU A 323 77.93 -3.58 -11.93
N GLU A 324 76.73 -3.93 -11.40
CA GLU A 324 76.22 -4.88 -10.37
C GLU A 324 76.69 -4.63 -8.90
N SER A 325 75.93 -4.86 -7.80
CA SER A 325 74.61 -5.50 -7.55
C SER A 325 73.96 -5.05 -6.19
N LEU A 326 73.05 -5.86 -5.62
CA LEU A 326 72.53 -5.93 -4.20
C LEU A 326 71.29 -5.07 -3.76
N VAL A 327 70.43 -5.41 -2.75
CA VAL A 327 69.90 -6.71 -2.22
C VAL A 327 68.74 -6.55 -1.17
N SER A 328 67.76 -7.49 -1.09
CA SER A 328 66.93 -7.94 0.10
C SER A 328 65.84 -7.05 0.80
N LEU A 329 64.75 -7.56 1.44
CA LEU A 329 64.17 -8.92 1.63
C LEU A 329 62.66 -8.92 2.10
N ASN A 330 62.04 -10.12 2.22
CA ASN A 330 60.72 -10.53 2.80
C ASN A 330 59.44 -10.33 1.93
N SER A 331 58.34 -11.13 1.90
CA SER A 331 57.76 -12.31 2.64
C SER A 331 56.67 -12.01 3.72
N SER A 332 55.54 -12.72 3.89
CA SER A 332 54.85 -13.83 3.14
C SER A 332 53.45 -14.20 3.75
N SER A 333 52.65 -15.05 3.07
CA SER A 333 51.37 -15.69 3.48
C SER A 333 50.13 -14.75 3.59
N ASP A 334 48.84 -15.17 3.64
CA ASP A 334 48.22 -16.53 3.69
C ASP A 334 46.83 -16.59 2.96
N SER A 335 45.99 -17.59 3.24
CA SER A 335 44.99 -18.21 2.34
C SER A 335 43.49 -18.00 2.72
N VAL A 336 42.58 -18.54 1.90
CA VAL A 336 41.10 -18.40 1.96
C VAL A 336 40.42 -19.64 2.53
N GLU A 337 39.29 -19.50 3.23
CA GLU A 337 38.24 -20.54 3.26
C GLU A 337 36.83 -20.02 3.60
N ILE A 338 35.82 -20.33 2.77
CA ILE A 338 34.37 -20.37 3.09
C ILE A 338 33.75 -21.55 2.32
N ILE A 339 32.87 -22.31 2.96
CA ILE A 339 32.22 -23.52 2.46
C ILE A 339 30.75 -23.24 2.08
N GLY A 340 30.22 -23.91 1.05
CA GLY A 340 28.76 -24.07 0.87
C GLY A 340 28.28 -24.11 -0.58
N GLU A 341 28.08 -25.30 -1.14
CA GLU A 341 27.52 -25.51 -2.48
C GLU A 341 25.97 -25.47 -2.48
N THR A 342 25.37 -25.02 -3.58
CA THR A 342 23.98 -25.37 -3.96
C THR A 342 23.89 -25.54 -5.49
N GLU A 343 23.24 -26.61 -5.95
CA GLU A 343 23.18 -26.96 -7.37
C GLU A 343 22.12 -26.15 -8.13
N ILE A 344 22.48 -25.52 -9.25
CA ILE A 344 21.52 -25.12 -10.28
C ILE A 344 22.00 -25.52 -11.68
N LYS A 345 21.06 -26.14 -12.40
CA LYS A 345 21.04 -26.69 -13.77
C LYS A 345 21.91 -25.97 -14.81
N LYS A 346 22.43 -26.76 -15.76
CA LYS A 346 22.98 -26.26 -17.03
C LYS A 346 21.88 -25.60 -17.87
N GLU A 347 22.05 -24.32 -18.18
CA GLU A 347 21.45 -23.68 -19.35
C GLU A 347 22.53 -23.33 -20.38
N ASN A 348 22.12 -23.01 -21.60
CA ASN A 348 23.01 -22.82 -22.74
C ASN A 348 23.85 -21.52 -22.58
N PRO A 349 25.07 -21.46 -23.15
CA PRO A 349 25.85 -20.23 -23.16
C PRO A 349 25.07 -19.11 -23.88
N PRO A 350 25.11 -17.86 -23.37
CA PRO A 350 24.43 -16.74 -24.02
C PRO A 350 25.02 -16.49 -25.41
N PRO A 351 24.21 -15.99 -26.37
CA PRO A 351 24.68 -15.72 -27.71
C PRO A 351 25.81 -14.68 -27.69
N SER A 352 26.78 -14.86 -28.60
CA SER A 352 27.87 -13.91 -28.83
C SER A 352 27.33 -12.49 -29.02
N PRO A 353 27.98 -11.45 -28.46
CA PRO A 353 27.47 -10.08 -28.51
C PRO A 353 27.24 -9.63 -29.96
N PRO A 354 26.16 -8.88 -30.24
CA PRO A 354 25.90 -8.37 -31.58
C PRO A 354 27.04 -7.44 -32.03
N PRO A 355 27.28 -7.31 -33.35
CA PRO A 355 28.29 -6.40 -33.89
C PRO A 355 28.14 -4.99 -33.31
N ALA A 356 29.27 -4.35 -32.99
CA ALA A 356 29.31 -3.10 -32.24
C ALA A 356 28.34 -2.04 -32.83
N PHE A 357 27.52 -1.45 -31.96
CA PHE A 357 26.55 -0.42 -32.35
C PHE A 357 27.28 0.90 -32.59
N ILE A 358 27.82 1.08 -33.81
CA ILE A 358 28.52 2.29 -34.26
C ILE A 358 27.49 3.42 -34.41
N GLY A 359 27.12 4.06 -33.29
CA GLY A 359 25.96 4.96 -33.26
C GLY A 359 25.70 5.71 -31.95
N ALA A 360 26.74 6.08 -31.19
CA ALA A 360 26.61 7.05 -30.09
C ALA A 360 27.94 7.79 -29.86
N GLY A 361 27.88 9.08 -29.50
CA GLY A 361 29.07 9.87 -29.17
C GLY A 361 29.71 9.43 -27.85
N THR A 362 31.03 9.57 -27.74
CA THR A 362 31.72 9.38 -26.46
C THR A 362 31.22 10.42 -25.45
N PHE A 363 30.54 9.97 -24.38
CA PHE A 363 30.07 10.87 -23.31
C PHE A 363 31.20 11.77 -22.82
N SER A 364 30.99 13.09 -22.82
CA SER A 364 31.97 14.01 -22.26
C SER A 364 31.91 13.96 -20.72
N PRO A 365 32.98 14.37 -20.01
CA PRO A 365 32.95 14.49 -18.56
C PRO A 365 31.81 15.40 -18.04
N LYS A 366 31.36 16.37 -18.84
CA LYS A 366 30.22 17.25 -18.47
C LYS A 366 28.89 16.49 -18.52
N ASP A 367 28.72 15.59 -19.47
CA ASP A 367 27.49 14.80 -19.63
C ASP A 367 27.38 13.76 -18.51
N LEU A 368 28.51 13.11 -18.16
CA LEU A 368 28.59 12.20 -17.02
C LEU A 368 28.36 12.93 -15.68
N LEU A 369 28.90 14.13 -15.48
CA LEU A 369 28.62 14.97 -14.30
C LEU A 369 27.15 15.39 -14.22
N SER A 370 26.52 15.72 -15.36
CA SER A 370 25.08 16.04 -15.42
C SER A 370 24.23 14.81 -15.09
N LEU A 371 24.61 13.63 -15.60
CA LEU A 371 23.95 12.37 -15.30
C LEU A 371 24.08 11.99 -13.82
N LEU A 372 25.24 12.18 -13.20
CA LEU A 372 25.41 11.98 -11.76
C LEU A 372 24.51 12.90 -10.94
N LYS A 373 24.47 14.20 -11.26
CA LYS A 373 23.61 15.16 -10.57
C LYS A 373 22.12 14.78 -10.70
N ASN A 374 21.70 14.28 -11.86
CA ASN A 374 20.33 13.81 -12.06
C ASN A 374 20.04 12.54 -11.25
N LEU A 375 20.97 11.58 -11.21
CA LEU A 375 20.86 10.36 -10.40
C LEU A 375 20.83 10.69 -8.89
N GLU A 376 21.65 11.61 -8.40
CA GLU A 376 21.62 12.10 -7.02
C GLU A 376 20.27 12.73 -6.68
N SER A 377 19.70 13.54 -7.59
CA SER A 377 18.37 14.13 -7.42
C SER A 377 17.28 13.06 -7.37
N GLU A 378 17.32 12.05 -8.24
CA GLU A 378 16.37 10.93 -8.20
C GLU A 378 16.53 10.04 -6.97
N ILE A 379 17.76 9.82 -6.50
CA ILE A 379 18.05 9.07 -5.27
C ILE A 379 17.43 9.79 -4.07
N ASN A 380 17.68 11.10 -3.91
CA ASN A 380 17.13 11.89 -2.81
C ASN A 380 15.59 11.89 -2.80
N ILE A 381 14.94 12.03 -3.97
CA ILE A 381 13.48 11.95 -4.10
C ILE A 381 12.97 10.54 -3.74
N THR A 382 13.63 9.49 -4.22
CA THR A 382 13.24 8.10 -3.95
C THR A 382 13.49 7.71 -2.49
N GLU A 383 14.49 8.29 -1.83
CA GLU A 383 14.75 8.16 -0.40
C GLU A 383 13.69 8.86 0.45
N GLN A 384 13.24 10.07 0.06
CA GLN A 384 12.12 10.74 0.73
C GLN A 384 10.84 9.90 0.62
N HIS A 385 10.47 9.43 -0.58
CA HIS A 385 9.29 8.57 -0.77
C HIS A 385 9.37 7.26 0.05
N LEU A 386 10.58 6.72 0.28
CA LEU A 386 10.77 5.57 1.16
C LEU A 386 10.63 5.92 2.64
N CYS A 387 11.02 7.14 3.05
CA CYS A 387 10.78 7.66 4.38
C CYS A 387 9.27 7.81 4.63
N ASP A 388 8.55 8.45 3.70
CA ASP A 388 7.12 8.74 3.79
C ASP A 388 6.27 7.47 3.95
N GLU A 389 6.49 6.43 3.12
CA GLU A 389 5.77 5.16 3.25
C GLU A 389 6.15 4.35 4.51
N ASN A 390 7.35 4.57 5.08
CA ASN A 390 7.73 3.97 6.36
C ASN A 390 7.12 4.70 7.56
N GLU A 391 7.05 6.04 7.54
CA GLU A 391 6.36 6.82 8.57
C GLU A 391 4.85 6.52 8.55
N LYS A 392 4.23 6.47 7.37
CA LYS A 392 2.85 5.99 7.16
C LYS A 392 2.62 4.59 7.77
N ARG A 393 3.51 3.62 7.51
CA ARG A 393 3.40 2.27 8.08
C ARG A 393 3.63 2.25 9.61
N ALA A 394 4.43 3.16 10.15
CA ALA A 394 4.58 3.32 11.60
C ALA A 394 3.32 3.93 12.22
N MET A 395 2.73 4.95 11.59
CA MET A 395 1.49 5.61 12.03
C MET A 395 0.32 4.62 12.06
N PHE A 396 0.17 3.76 11.05
CA PHE A 396 -0.82 2.67 11.06
C PHE A 396 -0.73 1.80 12.33
N LYS A 397 0.48 1.48 12.80
CA LYS A 397 0.66 0.69 14.03
C LYS A 397 0.34 1.49 15.29
N VAL A 398 0.65 2.79 15.31
CA VAL A 398 0.29 3.69 16.42
C VAL A 398 -1.23 3.87 16.54
N ASP A 399 -1.92 4.06 15.42
CA ASP A 399 -3.37 4.27 15.40
C ASP A 399 -4.16 2.98 15.65
N ASP A 400 -3.67 1.83 15.20
CA ASP A 400 -4.27 0.55 15.59
C ASP A 400 -4.09 0.26 17.10
N CYS A 401 -2.91 0.56 17.66
CA CYS A 401 -2.69 0.49 19.11
C CYS A 401 -3.61 1.44 19.90
N ARG A 402 -3.97 2.61 19.34
CA ARG A 402 -4.93 3.53 19.95
C ARG A 402 -6.37 3.00 19.83
N ARG A 403 -6.79 2.60 18.64
CA ARG A 403 -8.14 2.08 18.33
C ARG A 403 -8.52 0.87 19.17
N THR A 404 -7.57 -0.05 19.39
CA THR A 404 -7.80 -1.29 20.14
C THR A 404 -7.72 -1.10 21.66
N HIS A 405 -7.19 0.02 22.16
CA HIS A 405 -6.96 0.25 23.58
C HIS A 405 -8.24 0.60 24.36
N ASN A 406 -8.40 0.01 25.55
CA ASN A 406 -9.53 0.31 26.44
C ASN A 406 -9.23 1.48 27.39
N TYR A 407 -9.53 2.69 26.94
CA TYR A 407 -9.30 3.93 27.72
C TYR A 407 -10.13 4.08 29.01
N ASP A 408 -11.10 3.19 29.30
CA ASP A 408 -11.97 3.28 30.48
C ASP A 408 -11.17 3.48 31.80
N GLU A 409 -10.12 2.69 32.04
CA GLU A 409 -9.29 2.77 33.26
C GLU A 409 -8.46 4.06 33.32
N PHE A 410 -7.89 4.47 32.19
CA PHE A 410 -7.16 5.73 32.07
C PHE A 410 -8.07 6.93 32.37
N ILE A 411 -9.28 6.96 31.79
CA ILE A 411 -10.27 8.02 31.99
C ILE A 411 -10.72 8.07 33.45
N CYS A 412 -11.06 6.93 34.06
CA CYS A 412 -11.44 6.87 35.47
C CYS A 412 -10.32 7.36 36.40
N THR A 413 -9.07 6.97 36.13
CA THR A 413 -7.90 7.41 36.91
C THR A 413 -7.65 8.91 36.75
N PHE A 414 -7.65 9.42 35.51
CA PHE A 414 -7.44 10.84 35.20
C PHE A 414 -8.50 11.74 35.84
N LEU A 415 -9.78 11.37 35.74
CA LEU A 415 -10.87 12.10 36.41
C LEU A 415 -10.74 12.06 37.94
N SER A 416 -10.28 10.94 38.51
CA SER A 416 -10.03 10.83 39.96
C SER A 416 -8.88 11.71 40.43
N MET A 417 -7.81 11.84 39.63
CA MET A 417 -6.69 12.74 39.90
C MET A 417 -7.10 14.22 39.81
N LEU A 418 -7.86 14.61 38.78
CA LEU A 418 -8.41 15.97 38.66
C LEU A 418 -9.38 16.31 39.80
N ALA A 419 -10.16 15.34 40.29
CA ALA A 419 -11.03 15.52 41.44
C ALA A 419 -10.23 15.72 42.74
N TYR A 420 -9.17 14.93 42.93
CA TYR A 420 -8.27 15.05 44.08
C TYR A 420 -7.49 16.38 44.10
N GLN A 421 -7.13 16.90 42.92
CA GLN A 421 -6.48 18.21 42.77
C GLN A 421 -7.45 19.40 42.88
N GLY A 422 -8.76 19.17 42.86
CA GLY A 422 -9.81 20.21 42.88
C GLY A 422 -10.19 20.77 41.51
N GLU A 423 -9.26 20.75 40.55
CA GLU A 423 -9.38 21.30 39.18
C GLU A 423 -10.62 20.81 38.40
N LEU A 424 -11.13 19.60 38.68
CA LEU A 424 -12.24 19.01 37.93
C LEU A 424 -13.51 19.89 37.90
N GLY A 425 -13.81 20.60 38.99
CA GLY A 425 -15.04 21.41 39.10
C GLY A 425 -15.06 22.58 38.13
N ASP A 426 -13.94 23.30 38.01
CA ASP A 426 -13.82 24.46 37.14
C ASP A 426 -13.70 24.06 35.67
N LEU A 427 -12.94 22.99 35.38
CA LEU A 427 -12.84 22.42 34.03
C LEU A 427 -14.21 21.97 33.49
N VAL A 428 -15.01 21.27 34.30
CA VAL A 428 -16.38 20.87 33.92
C VAL A 428 -17.26 22.11 33.69
N THR A 429 -17.16 23.12 34.55
CA THR A 429 -17.94 24.36 34.44
C THR A 429 -17.62 25.12 33.15
N GLN A 430 -16.33 25.23 32.79
CA GLN A 430 -15.86 25.90 31.57
C GLN A 430 -16.44 25.24 30.30
N HIS A 431 -16.48 23.91 30.24
CA HIS A 431 -17.02 23.17 29.09
C HIS A 431 -18.56 23.25 29.02
N LEU A 432 -19.26 23.21 30.16
CA LEU A 432 -20.72 23.43 30.22
C LEU A 432 -21.15 24.84 29.77
N VAL A 433 -20.33 25.87 30.03
CA VAL A 433 -20.56 27.23 29.52
C VAL A 433 -20.28 27.30 28.01
N THR A 434 -19.22 26.65 27.54
CA THR A 434 -18.82 26.68 26.12
C THR A 434 -19.89 26.05 25.22
N SER A 435 -20.53 24.97 25.67
CA SER A 435 -21.66 24.31 24.99
C SER A 435 -22.95 25.16 24.87
N ARG A 436 -23.00 26.38 25.44
CA ARG A 436 -24.19 27.26 25.44
C ARG A 436 -24.11 28.45 24.48
N LYS A 437 -23.03 28.62 23.70
CA LYS A 437 -22.97 29.67 22.67
C LYS A 437 -23.91 29.32 21.50
N PRO A 438 -24.83 30.21 21.08
CA PRO A 438 -25.66 29.97 19.90
C PRO A 438 -24.83 29.92 18.61
N SER A 439 -25.17 29.02 17.69
CA SER A 439 -24.66 29.06 16.33
C SER A 439 -25.19 30.30 15.60
N LEU A 440 -24.29 31.22 15.22
CA LEU A 440 -24.61 32.41 14.44
C LEU A 440 -24.41 32.11 12.94
N GLY A 441 -25.47 31.63 12.28
CA GLY A 441 -25.46 31.36 10.85
C GLY A 441 -26.68 30.60 10.38
N GLY A 442 -27.77 31.30 10.05
CA GLY A 442 -29.01 30.68 9.56
C GLY A 442 -30.12 31.71 9.39
N VAL A 443 -30.42 32.07 8.14
CA VAL A 443 -31.38 33.14 7.80
C VAL A 443 -32.78 32.82 8.32
N GLN A 444 -33.36 33.76 9.07
CA GLN A 444 -34.77 33.67 9.48
C GLN A 444 -35.68 33.92 8.28
N ASN A 445 -36.64 33.03 8.03
CA ASN A 445 -37.87 33.36 7.32
C ASN A 445 -39.06 33.25 8.29
N SER A 446 -40.10 34.04 8.05
CA SER A 446 -40.99 34.52 9.11
C SER A 446 -42.22 33.65 9.39
N GLY A 447 -42.68 33.68 10.65
CA GLY A 447 -44.12 33.69 10.94
C GLY A 447 -44.75 32.44 11.56
N SER A 448 -44.84 32.40 12.89
CA SER A 448 -46.08 32.06 13.62
C SER A 448 -46.00 32.42 15.10
N ARG A 449 -47.13 32.83 15.70
CA ARG A 449 -47.23 33.22 17.11
C ARG A 449 -47.63 32.03 17.98
N GLY A 450 -46.97 31.83 19.12
CA GLY A 450 -47.33 30.81 20.12
C GLY A 450 -47.21 31.36 21.55
N VAL A 451 -48.33 31.42 22.28
CA VAL A 451 -48.43 32.11 23.59
C VAL A 451 -47.67 31.37 24.68
N VAL A 452 -46.85 32.09 25.45
CA VAL A 452 -46.21 31.59 26.68
C VAL A 452 -47.23 31.51 27.82
N ARG A 453 -47.30 30.36 28.50
CA ARG A 453 -47.89 30.24 29.85
C ARG A 453 -46.99 29.42 30.76
N ASN A 454 -46.33 30.09 31.69
CA ASN A 454 -45.69 29.44 32.83
C ASN A 454 -46.75 28.81 33.72
N TYR A 455 -46.51 27.60 34.22
CA TYR A 455 -47.16 27.08 35.42
C TYR A 455 -46.13 26.56 36.41
N ASN A 456 -46.27 27.02 37.65
CA ASN A 456 -45.28 26.82 38.69
C ASN A 456 -45.55 25.53 39.49
N LYS A 457 -44.49 24.89 39.96
CA LYS A 457 -44.53 23.56 40.60
C LYS A 457 -45.05 23.66 42.04
N LYS A 458 -46.14 22.97 42.38
CA LYS A 458 -46.53 22.66 43.77
C LYS A 458 -47.03 21.23 43.91
N SER A 459 -46.70 20.64 45.05
CA SER A 459 -46.95 19.24 45.45
C SER A 459 -48.07 19.13 46.47
N THR A 460 -48.84 18.03 46.45
CA THR A 460 -49.38 17.42 47.68
C THR A 460 -49.87 15.96 47.46
N THR A 461 -49.45 15.08 48.37
CA THR A 461 -50.15 13.89 48.94
C THR A 461 -51.04 12.98 48.07
N ASN A 462 -50.70 11.68 48.05
CA ASN A 462 -51.63 10.58 47.74
C ASN A 462 -52.58 10.28 48.92
N GLY A 463 -53.78 9.77 48.63
CA GLY A 463 -54.77 9.32 49.63
C GLY A 463 -55.55 8.08 49.15
N SER A 464 -55.64 7.08 50.03
CA SER A 464 -56.09 5.69 49.80
C SER A 464 -57.56 5.45 49.37
N SER A 465 -57.74 4.63 48.32
CA SER A 465 -58.61 3.42 48.29
C SER A 465 -60.15 3.56 48.51
N PRO A 466 -60.96 2.46 48.44
CA PRO A 466 -61.30 1.73 47.22
C PRO A 466 -62.83 1.44 47.07
N LYS A 467 -63.31 0.90 45.93
CA LYS A 467 -64.33 -0.20 45.83
C LYS A 467 -64.89 -0.49 44.40
N THR A 468 -64.63 -1.72 43.94
CA THR A 468 -65.55 -2.74 43.32
C THR A 468 -66.56 -2.40 42.18
N PRO A 469 -66.95 -3.39 41.34
CA PRO A 469 -67.49 -3.15 39.99
C PRO A 469 -69.01 -3.32 39.83
N SER A 470 -69.54 -3.00 38.65
CA SER A 470 -70.82 -3.54 38.18
C SER A 470 -70.80 -3.88 36.68
N SER A 471 -71.60 -4.88 36.29
CA SER A 471 -71.64 -5.49 34.94
C SER A 471 -72.80 -4.99 34.09
N LYS A 472 -72.63 -5.00 32.74
CA LYS A 472 -73.61 -5.21 31.63
C LYS A 472 -73.08 -4.47 30.38
N ARG A 473 -73.33 -4.89 29.12
CA ARG A 473 -74.27 -5.89 28.59
C ARG A 473 -73.77 -6.44 27.23
N ARG A 474 -74.06 -7.70 26.91
CA ARG A 474 -73.83 -8.28 25.56
C ARG A 474 -74.78 -7.66 24.52
N ARG A 475 -74.29 -7.37 23.32
CA ARG A 475 -75.02 -7.54 22.05
C ARG A 475 -74.02 -7.72 20.90
N GLY A 476 -73.92 -8.95 20.38
CA GLY A 476 -73.17 -9.24 19.16
C GLY A 476 -74.11 -9.38 17.96
N ARG A 477 -73.56 -9.27 16.75
CA ARG A 477 -74.24 -9.70 15.51
C ARG A 477 -73.21 -10.28 14.55
N THR A 478 -73.30 -11.57 14.28
CA THR A 478 -72.49 -12.30 13.30
C THR A 478 -73.07 -12.22 11.88
N LYS A 479 -72.24 -12.64 10.90
CA LYS A 479 -72.47 -12.98 9.47
C LYS A 479 -71.73 -12.05 8.48
N TYR A 480 -71.18 -12.53 7.37
CA TYR A 480 -70.67 -13.89 7.08
C TYR A 480 -69.68 -13.83 5.89
N ARG A 481 -68.69 -14.72 5.92
CA ARG A 481 -67.70 -15.04 4.87
C ARG A 481 -68.26 -15.06 3.44
N LYS A 482 -67.49 -14.51 2.48
CA LYS A 482 -67.41 -15.04 1.11
C LYS A 482 -65.99 -14.89 0.56
N ARG A 483 -65.47 -15.96 -0.05
CA ARG A 483 -64.29 -15.91 -0.94
C ARG A 483 -64.76 -15.60 -2.36
N LYS A 484 -63.95 -14.91 -3.14
CA LYS A 484 -63.24 -15.57 -4.24
C LYS A 484 -61.75 -15.34 -4.02
#